data_AF-A0A2W5EFQ7-F1
#
_entry.id   AF-A0A2W5EFQ7-F1
#
_cell.length_a   1.000
_cell.length_b   1.000
_cell.length_c   1.000
_cell.angle_alpha   90.00
_cell.angle_beta   90.00
_cell.angle_gamma   90.00
#
_symmetry.space_group_name_H-M   'P 1'
#
loop_
_entity.id
_entity.type
_entity.pdbx_description
1 polymer ?
#
loop_
_entity_poly.entity_id
_entity_poly.type
_entity_poly.pdbx_seq_one_letter_code
_entity_poly.pdbx_strand_id
1 'polypeptide(L)'
;MNSSRNIQANKWVKEYADYLFHFAHQRVDDVELANDLVQDTFLSGLESKDSFEGRSSELTWLRTILKNKIIDHYRKQASGLNKVMVDVPEQNEAVDFFDENGIWKNEFAPKPFTDRADEKLHAKEFYKILELCMKK
;
A
#
# COMPACT_ATOMS: atom_id res chain seq x y z
N MET A 1 -38.37 -10.51 3.51
CA MET A 1 -38.35 -9.72 4.76
C MET A 1 -37.36 -8.59 4.57
N ASN A 2 -37.85 -7.45 4.06
CA ASN A 2 -37.05 -6.24 3.84
C ASN A 2 -36.88 -5.51 5.16
N SER A 3 -35.66 -5.49 5.69
CA SER A 3 -35.23 -4.47 6.63
C SER A 3 -34.27 -3.55 5.89
N SER A 4 -34.82 -2.70 5.03
CA SER A 4 -34.08 -1.58 4.46
C SER A 4 -33.75 -0.64 5.62
N ARG A 5 -32.60 -0.84 6.27
CA ARG A 5 -32.09 0.13 7.25
C ARG A 5 -31.84 1.42 6.49
N ASN A 6 -32.53 2.46 6.92
CA ASN A 6 -32.46 3.77 6.29
C ASN A 6 -31.10 4.40 6.56
N ILE A 7 -30.35 4.71 5.50
CA ILE A 7 -29.06 5.41 5.59
C ILE A 7 -29.28 6.86 6.03
N GLN A 8 -28.55 7.31 7.05
CA GLN A 8 -28.58 8.71 7.51
C GLN A 8 -27.44 9.54 6.91
N ALA A 9 -27.43 9.67 5.57
CA ALA A 9 -26.36 10.34 4.83
C ALA A 9 -26.14 11.81 5.24
N ASN A 10 -27.19 12.48 5.70
CA ASN A 10 -27.12 13.86 6.17
C ASN A 10 -26.24 14.05 7.43
N LYS A 11 -25.92 12.96 8.15
CA LYS A 11 -25.08 12.99 9.35
C LYS A 11 -23.61 12.65 9.08
N TRP A 12 -23.31 12.08 7.92
CA TRP A 12 -22.00 11.51 7.62
C TRP A 12 -20.85 12.49 7.80
N VAL A 13 -20.99 13.71 7.29
CA VAL A 13 -19.94 14.72 7.41
C VAL A 13 -19.69 15.04 8.89
N LYS A 14 -20.75 15.28 9.65
CA LYS A 14 -20.64 15.65 11.06
C LYS A 14 -20.11 14.52 11.94
N GLU A 15 -20.50 13.29 11.67
CA GLU A 15 -20.20 12.14 12.55
C GLU A 15 -18.95 11.37 12.13
N TYR A 16 -18.62 11.35 10.83
CA TYR A 16 -17.61 10.45 10.28
C TYR A 16 -16.45 11.13 9.56
N ALA A 17 -16.55 12.42 9.19
CA ALA A 17 -15.50 13.08 8.41
C ALA A 17 -14.13 13.04 9.11
N ASP A 18 -14.07 13.43 10.38
CA ASP A 18 -12.81 13.43 11.14
C ASP A 18 -12.19 12.03 11.18
N TYR A 19 -12.97 11.01 11.51
CA TYR A 19 -12.47 9.64 11.58
C TYR A 19 -11.95 9.13 10.21
N LEU A 20 -12.72 9.37 9.15
CA LEU A 20 -12.34 8.95 7.79
C LEU A 20 -11.12 9.73 7.30
N PHE A 21 -11.02 11.01 7.62
CA PHE A 21 -9.85 11.84 7.32
C PHE A 21 -8.59 11.30 8.00
N HIS A 22 -8.62 11.04 9.32
CA HIS A 22 -7.47 10.47 10.02
C HIS A 22 -7.08 9.10 9.44
N PHE A 23 -8.08 8.28 9.08
CA PHE A 23 -7.84 6.98 8.44
C PHE A 23 -7.15 7.12 7.07
N ALA A 24 -7.54 8.11 6.27
CA ALA A 24 -6.95 8.40 4.97
C ALA A 24 -5.55 9.01 5.12
N HIS A 25 -5.40 10.05 5.95
CA HIS A 25 -4.15 10.76 6.20
C HIS A 25 -3.04 9.86 6.76
N GLN A 26 -3.37 8.78 7.48
CA GLN A 26 -2.39 7.77 7.88
C GLN A 26 -1.88 6.89 6.73
N ARG A 27 -2.50 6.98 5.55
CA ARG A 27 -2.24 6.14 4.37
C ARG A 27 -1.81 6.91 3.15
N VAL A 28 -2.05 8.23 3.11
CA VAL A 28 -1.61 9.11 2.05
C VAL A 28 -0.79 10.25 2.64
N ASP A 29 0.35 10.58 2.01
CA ASP A 29 1.29 11.59 2.50
C ASP A 29 0.88 13.04 2.13
N ASP A 30 -0.37 13.25 1.72
CA ASP A 30 -0.90 14.53 1.27
C ASP A 30 -2.27 14.80 1.93
N VAL A 31 -2.35 15.95 2.63
CA VAL A 31 -3.54 16.40 3.37
C VAL A 31 -4.71 16.70 2.43
N GLU A 32 -4.45 17.36 1.30
CA GLU A 32 -5.49 17.71 0.34
C GLU A 32 -6.04 16.45 -0.32
N LEU A 33 -5.15 15.52 -0.69
CA LEU A 33 -5.55 14.21 -1.20
C LEU A 33 -6.40 13.43 -0.19
N ALA A 34 -6.06 13.48 1.11
CA ALA A 34 -6.86 12.84 2.15
C ALA A 34 -8.27 13.44 2.22
N ASN A 35 -8.41 14.76 2.16
CA ASN A 35 -9.71 15.45 2.11
C ASN A 35 -10.52 15.05 0.88
N ASP A 36 -9.90 15.07 -0.30
CA ASP A 36 -10.54 14.69 -1.56
C ASP A 36 -11.05 13.25 -1.51
N LEU A 37 -10.23 12.31 -1.03
CA LEU A 37 -10.63 10.91 -0.91
C LEU A 37 -11.83 10.71 0.05
N VAL A 38 -11.91 11.49 1.13
CA VAL A 38 -13.06 11.47 2.04
C VAL A 38 -14.31 12.05 1.37
N GLN A 39 -14.18 13.17 0.66
CA GLN A 39 -15.28 13.77 -0.09
C GLN A 39 -15.84 12.80 -1.14
N ASP A 40 -14.95 12.22 -1.93
CA ASP A 40 -15.25 11.18 -2.92
C ASP A 40 -15.92 9.96 -2.29
N THR A 41 -15.52 9.58 -1.08
CA THR A 41 -16.13 8.47 -0.34
C THR A 41 -17.58 8.75 -0.01
N PHE A 42 -17.89 9.95 0.47
CA PHE A 42 -19.29 10.33 0.75
C PHE A 42 -20.11 10.41 -0.52
N LEU A 43 -19.56 10.94 -1.62
CA LEU A 43 -20.25 10.99 -2.90
C LEU A 43 -20.56 9.58 -3.43
N SER A 44 -19.55 8.71 -3.52
CA SER A 44 -19.74 7.33 -3.98
C SER A 44 -20.64 6.53 -3.03
N GLY A 45 -20.58 6.79 -1.72
CA GLY A 45 -21.50 6.21 -0.75
C GLY A 45 -22.95 6.66 -0.97
N LEU A 46 -23.17 7.92 -1.34
CA LEU A 46 -24.50 8.44 -1.62
C LEU A 46 -25.07 7.86 -2.93
N GLU A 47 -24.25 7.76 -3.97
CA GLU A 47 -24.61 7.14 -5.25
C GLU A 47 -24.95 5.65 -5.10
N SER A 48 -24.23 4.94 -4.22
CA SER A 48 -24.39 3.51 -3.99
C SER A 48 -25.25 3.17 -2.76
N LYS A 49 -25.96 4.15 -2.17
CA LYS A 49 -26.75 3.97 -0.94
C LYS A 49 -27.74 2.80 -1.03
N ASP A 50 -28.33 2.56 -2.20
CA ASP A 50 -29.32 1.50 -2.40
C ASP A 50 -28.69 0.09 -2.40
N SER A 51 -27.36 0.01 -2.56
CA SER A 51 -26.60 -1.24 -2.46
C SER A 51 -26.24 -1.62 -1.01
N PHE A 52 -26.51 -0.76 -0.03
CA PHE A 52 -26.19 -1.03 1.35
C PHE A 52 -27.13 -2.06 1.96
N GLU A 53 -26.61 -3.26 2.20
CA GLU A 53 -27.37 -4.39 2.72
C GLU A 53 -27.60 -4.35 4.24
N GLY A 54 -27.10 -3.34 4.96
CA GLY A 54 -27.28 -3.23 6.41
C GLY A 54 -26.57 -4.29 7.26
N ARG A 55 -25.63 -5.05 6.67
CA ARG A 55 -24.82 -6.07 7.35
C ARG A 55 -23.73 -5.49 8.26
N SER A 56 -23.44 -4.20 8.14
CA SER A 56 -22.43 -3.48 8.92
C SER A 56 -22.96 -2.09 9.31
N SER A 57 -22.20 -1.31 10.08
CA SER A 57 -22.50 0.10 10.29
C SER A 57 -22.18 0.92 9.03
N GLU A 58 -22.87 2.05 8.85
CA GLU A 58 -22.59 2.98 7.74
C GLU A 58 -21.11 3.40 7.72
N LEU A 59 -20.53 3.67 8.90
CA LEU A 59 -19.11 3.99 9.04
C LEU A 59 -18.20 2.86 8.51
N THR A 60 -18.53 1.60 8.82
CA THR A 60 -17.73 0.44 8.37
C THR A 60 -17.81 0.30 6.85
N TRP A 61 -19.00 0.53 6.30
CA TRP A 61 -19.23 0.50 4.86
C TRP A 61 -18.49 1.64 4.13
N LEU A 62 -18.62 2.88 4.60
CA LEU A 62 -17.88 4.04 4.08
C LEU A 62 -16.37 3.85 4.17
N ARG A 63 -15.86 3.31 5.30
CA ARG A 63 -14.44 2.97 5.44
C ARG A 63 -13.97 1.95 4.40
N THR A 64 -14.85 1.02 3.99
CA THR A 64 -14.52 0.05 2.93
C THR A 64 -14.41 0.73 1.57
N ILE A 65 -15.34 1.65 1.26
CA ILE A 65 -15.29 2.48 0.04
C ILE A 65 -14.00 3.30 0.02
N LEU A 66 -13.68 4.00 1.12
CA LEU A 66 -12.47 4.81 1.25
C LEU A 66 -11.19 3.99 1.06
N LYS A 67 -11.12 2.81 1.69
CA LYS A 67 -9.99 1.88 1.51
C LYS A 67 -9.79 1.54 0.04
N ASN A 68 -10.86 1.23 -0.69
CA ASN A 68 -10.77 0.90 -2.12
C ASN A 68 -10.29 2.08 -2.95
N LYS A 69 -10.77 3.31 -2.66
CA LYS A 69 -10.31 4.53 -3.34
C LYS A 69 -8.83 4.80 -3.11
N ILE A 70 -8.32 4.61 -1.89
CA ILE A 70 -6.89 4.71 -1.59
C ILE A 70 -6.07 3.71 -2.41
N ILE A 71 -6.51 2.44 -2.47
CA ILE A 71 -5.86 1.40 -3.28
C ILE A 71 -5.85 1.79 -4.76
N ASP A 72 -6.98 2.29 -5.27
CA ASP A 72 -7.10 2.73 -6.66
C ASP A 72 -6.21 3.93 -6.99
N HIS A 73 -6.08 4.89 -6.06
CA HIS A 73 -5.16 6.01 -6.20
C HIS A 73 -3.71 5.52 -6.42
N TYR A 74 -3.21 4.65 -5.54
CA TYR A 74 -1.86 4.11 -5.66
C TYR A 74 -1.68 3.19 -6.88
N ARG A 75 -2.71 2.40 -7.25
CA ARG A 75 -2.68 1.58 -8.46
C ARG A 75 -2.54 2.43 -9.73
N LYS A 76 -3.23 3.56 -9.80
CA LYS A 76 -3.12 4.53 -10.91
C LYS A 76 -1.75 5.20 -10.94
N GLN A 77 -1.22 5.61 -9.79
CA GLN A 77 0.11 6.20 -9.68
C GLN A 77 1.21 5.23 -10.16
N ALA A 78 1.15 3.96 -9.73
CA ALA A 78 2.08 2.93 -10.17
C ALA A 78 2.00 2.63 -11.67
N SER A 79 0.79 2.67 -12.24
CA SER A 79 0.57 2.45 -13.67
C SER A 79 1.09 3.62 -14.54
N GLY A 80 1.16 4.84 -13.99
CA GLY A 80 1.81 5.99 -14.63
C GLY A 80 3.33 5.88 -14.67
N LEU A 81 3.96 5.30 -13.64
CA LEU A 81 5.41 5.09 -13.57
C LEU A 81 5.90 4.05 -14.60
N ASN A 82 5.11 2.99 -14.85
CA ASN A 82 5.42 2.00 -15.89
C ASN A 82 5.32 2.53 -17.32
N LYS A 83 4.87 3.78 -17.51
CA LYS A 83 4.81 4.46 -18.81
C LYS A 83 6.04 5.30 -19.13
N VAL A 84 7.05 5.32 -18.25
CA VAL A 84 8.38 5.78 -18.64
C VAL A 84 8.93 4.76 -19.63
N MET A 85 8.72 5.03 -20.92
CA MET A 85 9.47 4.39 -21.99
C MET A 85 10.94 4.68 -21.69
N VAL A 86 11.64 3.68 -21.16
CA VAL A 86 13.11 3.73 -21.13
C VAL A 86 13.51 3.74 -22.58
N ASP A 87 14.03 4.87 -23.05
CA ASP A 87 14.69 4.97 -24.35
C ASP A 87 15.92 4.06 -24.25
N VAL A 88 15.75 2.78 -24.58
CA VAL A 88 16.83 1.81 -24.57
C VAL A 88 17.69 2.16 -25.78
N PRO A 89 18.95 2.61 -25.59
CA PRO A 89 19.83 2.87 -26.72
C PRO A 89 19.97 1.57 -27.51
N GLU A 90 19.74 1.65 -28.82
CA GLU A 90 19.63 0.56 -29.80
C GLU A 90 20.91 -0.32 -29.94
N GLN A 91 21.88 -0.18 -29.04
CA GLN A 91 23.23 -0.74 -29.19
C GLN A 91 23.65 -1.73 -28.10
N ASN A 92 22.79 -2.07 -27.15
CA ASN A 92 23.04 -3.24 -26.32
C ASN A 92 22.36 -4.43 -26.98
N GLU A 93 23.17 -5.36 -27.51
CA GLU A 93 22.73 -6.71 -27.80
C GLU A 93 21.84 -7.18 -26.64
N ALA A 94 20.64 -7.63 -26.95
CA ALA A 94 19.69 -8.09 -25.95
C ALA A 94 20.29 -9.30 -25.23
N VAL A 95 21.01 -9.05 -24.13
CA VAL A 95 21.58 -10.11 -23.32
C VAL A 95 20.42 -10.69 -22.53
N ASP A 96 19.99 -11.89 -22.90
CA ASP A 96 18.95 -12.60 -22.16
C ASP A 96 19.46 -12.90 -20.74
N PHE A 97 19.04 -12.11 -19.77
CA PHE A 97 19.39 -12.25 -18.35
C PHE A 97 18.76 -13.49 -17.70
N PHE A 98 17.67 -14.00 -18.30
CA PHE A 98 16.88 -15.11 -17.79
C PHE A 98 17.00 -16.34 -18.70
N ASP A 99 16.92 -17.53 -18.11
CA ASP A 99 16.76 -18.78 -18.85
C ASP A 99 15.31 -18.99 -19.31
N GLU A 100 15.05 -20.08 -20.03
CA GLU A 100 13.71 -20.44 -20.56
C GLU A 100 12.65 -20.62 -19.46
N ASN A 101 13.07 -20.81 -18.21
CA ASN A 101 12.19 -20.96 -17.05
C ASN A 101 11.99 -19.67 -16.26
N GLY A 102 12.58 -18.55 -16.72
CA GLY A 102 12.53 -17.25 -16.04
C GLY A 102 13.46 -17.14 -14.82
N ILE A 103 14.44 -18.03 -14.69
CA ILE A 103 15.44 -18.01 -13.62
C ILE A 103 16.68 -17.26 -14.13
N TRP A 104 17.34 -16.53 -13.24
CA TRP A 104 18.61 -15.85 -13.56
C TRP A 104 19.63 -16.85 -14.11
N LYS A 105 20.22 -16.54 -15.27
CA LYS A 105 21.42 -17.25 -15.71
C LYS A 105 22.53 -16.99 -14.68
N ASN A 106 23.27 -18.04 -14.35
CA ASN A 106 24.25 -18.03 -13.26
C ASN A 106 25.27 -16.86 -13.37
N GLU A 107 25.65 -16.51 -14.60
CA GLU A 107 26.59 -15.42 -14.90
C GLU A 107 26.05 -14.02 -14.55
N PHE A 108 24.73 -13.85 -14.60
CA PHE A 108 24.04 -12.58 -14.31
C PHE A 108 23.29 -12.60 -12.98
N ALA A 109 23.31 -13.73 -12.27
CA ALA A 109 22.60 -13.86 -10.99
C ALA A 109 23.13 -12.83 -9.97
N PRO A 110 22.25 -12.11 -9.28
CA PRO A 110 22.66 -11.18 -8.24
C PRO A 110 23.50 -11.91 -7.20
N LYS A 111 24.62 -11.32 -6.81
CA LYS A 111 25.38 -11.84 -5.67
C LYS A 111 24.46 -11.89 -4.45
N PRO A 112 24.54 -12.94 -3.61
CA PRO A 112 23.80 -12.99 -2.36
C PRO A 112 24.00 -11.68 -1.58
N PHE A 113 22.93 -11.17 -0.97
CA PHE A 113 22.97 -9.96 -0.13
C PHE A 113 23.73 -10.15 1.20
N THR A 114 24.74 -11.01 1.21
CA THR A 114 25.59 -11.33 2.37
C THR A 114 26.65 -10.26 2.62
N ASP A 115 26.98 -9.42 1.62
CA ASP A 115 27.85 -8.26 1.82
C ASP A 115 27.09 -7.06 2.43
N ARG A 116 26.32 -7.29 3.50
CA ARG A 116 25.91 -6.19 4.38
C ARG A 116 27.13 -5.84 5.23
N ALA A 117 27.62 -4.60 5.12
CA ALA A 117 28.68 -4.05 5.97
C ALA A 117 28.41 -4.30 7.48
N ASP A 118 27.14 -4.47 7.82
CA ASP A 118 26.61 -4.81 9.14
C ASP A 118 27.10 -6.16 9.70
N GLU A 119 27.38 -7.18 8.87
CA GLU A 119 27.79 -8.51 9.37
C GLU A 119 29.12 -8.46 10.16
N LYS A 120 30.10 -7.68 9.68
CA LYS A 120 31.40 -7.53 10.37
C LYS A 120 31.29 -6.72 11.66
N LEU A 121 30.35 -5.78 11.73
CA LEU A 121 30.13 -4.92 12.90
C LEU A 121 29.33 -5.66 13.97
N HIS A 122 28.25 -6.34 13.59
CA HIS A 122 27.42 -7.13 14.50
C HIS A 122 28.17 -8.30 15.10
N ALA A 123 29.04 -8.98 14.35
CA ALA A 123 29.81 -10.11 14.89
C ALA A 123 30.66 -9.70 16.10
N LYS A 124 31.39 -8.57 16.02
CA LYS A 124 32.29 -8.14 17.10
C LYS A 124 31.56 -7.78 18.40
N GLU A 125 30.48 -7.01 18.30
CA GLU A 125 29.72 -6.59 19.49
C GLU A 125 28.94 -7.76 20.09
N PHE A 126 28.38 -8.62 19.23
CA PHE A 126 27.65 -9.82 19.65
C PHE A 126 28.52 -10.79 20.44
N TYR A 127 29.69 -11.17 19.91
CA TYR A 127 30.58 -12.12 20.61
C TYR A 127 31.10 -11.59 21.94
N LYS A 128 31.32 -10.27 22.04
CA LYS A 128 31.72 -9.62 23.31
C LYS A 128 30.64 -9.78 24.39
N ILE A 129 29.36 -9.58 24.04
CA ILE A 129 28.25 -9.77 24.98
C ILE A 129 28.05 -11.25 25.30
N LEU A 130 28.17 -12.12 24.30
CA LEU A 130 28.04 -13.57 24.48
C LEU A 130 29.09 -14.12 25.46
N GLU A 131 30.36 -13.71 25.35
CA GLU A 131 31.40 -14.09 26.31
C GLU A 131 31.12 -13.60 27.73
N LEU A 132 30.56 -12.41 27.89
CA LEU A 132 30.19 -11.88 29.21
C LEU A 132 29.08 -12.72 29.86
N CYS A 133 28.11 -13.18 29.06
CA CYS A 133 27.03 -14.04 29.53
C CYS A 133 27.52 -15.47 29.84
N MET A 134 28.52 -15.99 29.12
CA MET A 134 29.08 -17.33 29.35
C MET A 134 30.04 -17.41 30.55
N LYS A 135 30.53 -16.28 31.06
CA LYS A 135 31.43 -16.20 32.23
C LYS A 135 30.69 -16.07 33.57
N LYS A 136 29.37 -16.21 33.57
CA LYS A 136 28.49 -16.19 34.74
C LYS A 136 27.78 -17.53 34.86
#